data_AF-A0A264VS88-F1
#
_entry.id   AF-A0A264VS88-F1
#
_cell.length_a   1.000
_cell.length_b   1.000
_cell.length_c   1.000
_cell.angle_alpha   90.00
_cell.angle_beta   90.00
_cell.angle_gamma   90.00
#
_symmetry.space_group_name_H-M   'P 1'
#
loop_
_entity.id
_entity.type
_entity.pdbx_description
1 polymer ?
#
loop_
_entity_poly.entity_id
_entity_poly.type
_entity_poly.pdbx_seq_one_letter_code
_entity_poly.pdbx_strand_id
1 'polypeptide(L)'
;MSIAVKPLYFYNAPYCADCSKHQAWIEIVLVDELNKPIVNMPYTLEVSRGATRTGRTDHNGIAREENLPPTVGRFSIDAQSLVDEMETRPLRVRRDGRSKPHHEAIQRKDNYRYVTVGDLCDSKPNILNWNEPELPKHHFKTQNPNGYRVMFRNERWVFEVCPFRAWSFMLHHQKDYSITNACNLSILSVLSYASLISNNDKEPDSGNYTGSIEDVFLNQFFDLSKIPTQFEMNSFTPVVYDVPFKDRYTEIEFIDSGENLDTQLFYIANDQELIVVWRGTAGMDDVFTDMTFKPVRLQADMGVQGYVHSGFYNSFKTMDIDYPLRIKSNSGKESILDIINDLASNRKLFIAGHSLGGALALLHATKLKKYNPVLYTIGMPRVLTISVAEQLEDIIHHRHVNENDAVPALPFEKNMNNFAFKEDNDWLGYSIEIALTYADWKTEGLSSKAIDYQKKRLSAKNDKFVHHGDAVHFYKKEFSRYTYGHGNVIPVKTEEKLYLISELLADHRLKQEFFELYRLPKKASPNLLGALDHSSVNYANFIIYRLRNLLKDEVLTDSAYEIRAELIKQKGISKSEYDESSYLLDLDLMVADTLLPTLLQSEGTRSLERFKYANNIY
;
A
#
# COMPACT_ATOMS: atom_id res chain seq x y z
N MET A 1 38.57 9.25 -13.86
CA MET A 1 39.55 8.99 -14.92
C MET A 1 38.83 9.06 -16.26
N SER A 2 39.25 9.99 -17.12
CA SER A 2 38.62 10.27 -18.41
C SER A 2 38.70 9.05 -19.33
N ILE A 3 37.56 8.43 -19.64
CA ILE A 3 37.48 7.34 -20.61
C ILE A 3 37.46 7.98 -21.99
N ALA A 4 38.52 7.75 -22.77
CA ALA A 4 38.62 8.17 -24.15
C ALA A 4 37.41 7.64 -24.94
N VAL A 5 36.57 8.56 -25.40
CA VAL A 5 35.54 8.31 -26.40
C VAL A 5 36.26 7.87 -27.68
N LYS A 6 36.20 6.58 -28.00
CA LYS A 6 36.60 6.12 -29.34
C LYS A 6 35.67 6.79 -30.35
N PRO A 7 36.19 7.44 -31.40
CA PRO A 7 35.35 8.03 -32.42
C PRO A 7 34.51 6.94 -33.09
N LEU A 8 33.21 7.16 -33.15
CA LEU A 8 32.29 6.46 -34.05
C LEU A 8 32.75 6.74 -35.48
N TYR A 9 33.59 5.85 -36.02
CA TYR A 9 33.78 5.79 -37.47
C TYR A 9 32.46 5.32 -38.08
N PHE A 10 31.62 6.28 -38.42
CA PHE A 10 30.61 6.09 -39.45
C PHE A 10 31.37 5.66 -40.72
N TYR A 11 31.33 4.37 -41.03
CA TYR A 11 31.52 3.91 -42.40
C TYR A 11 30.31 4.39 -43.23
N ASN A 12 30.20 5.70 -43.44
CA ASN A 12 29.54 6.26 -44.60
C ASN A 12 30.52 6.12 -45.76
N ALA A 13 30.71 4.90 -46.26
CA ALA A 13 31.24 4.68 -47.59
C ALA A 13 30.02 4.49 -48.50
N PRO A 14 29.65 5.46 -49.35
CA PRO A 14 28.46 5.32 -50.20
C PRO A 14 28.61 4.26 -51.29
N TYR A 15 29.81 3.69 -51.50
CA TYR A 15 30.05 2.68 -52.52
C TYR A 15 31.18 1.74 -52.07
N CYS A 16 30.84 0.54 -51.62
CA CYS A 16 31.76 -0.59 -51.65
C CYS A 16 31.47 -1.39 -52.92
N ALA A 17 32.37 -1.32 -53.90
CA ALA A 17 32.18 -1.95 -55.21
C ALA A 17 32.17 -3.50 -55.16
N ASP A 18 32.59 -4.11 -54.05
CA ASP A 18 32.77 -5.57 -53.89
C ASP A 18 32.03 -6.15 -52.66
N CYS A 19 31.06 -5.41 -52.10
CA CYS A 19 30.23 -5.89 -50.97
C CYS A 19 29.42 -7.15 -51.30
N SER A 20 29.13 -7.42 -52.57
CA SER A 20 28.46 -8.63 -53.05
C SER A 20 29.29 -9.92 -52.88
N LYS A 21 30.60 -9.80 -52.62
CA LYS A 21 31.51 -10.94 -52.37
C LYS A 21 31.75 -11.24 -50.89
N HIS A 22 31.31 -10.35 -49.99
CA HIS A 22 31.54 -10.50 -48.56
C HIS A 22 30.27 -11.03 -47.91
N GLN A 23 30.25 -12.33 -47.61
CA GLN A 23 29.17 -12.96 -46.86
C GLN A 23 29.41 -12.74 -45.37
N ALA A 24 28.46 -12.07 -44.73
CA ALA A 24 28.40 -11.91 -43.30
C ALA A 24 27.45 -12.94 -42.67
N TRP A 25 27.63 -13.18 -41.39
CA TRP A 25 26.69 -13.85 -40.53
C TRP A 25 26.29 -12.96 -39.36
N ILE A 26 25.16 -13.27 -38.76
CA ILE A 26 24.73 -12.74 -37.47
C ILE A 26 24.22 -13.89 -36.61
N GLU A 27 24.51 -13.81 -35.32
CA GLU A 27 23.96 -14.73 -34.33
C GLU A 27 23.28 -13.94 -33.24
N ILE A 28 22.02 -14.25 -32.98
CA ILE A 28 21.20 -13.58 -31.98
C ILE A 28 20.87 -14.59 -30.90
N VAL A 29 21.18 -14.25 -29.67
CA VAL A 29 20.92 -15.06 -28.49
C VAL A 29 19.86 -14.36 -27.64
N LEU A 30 18.76 -15.05 -27.36
CA LEU A 30 17.68 -14.57 -26.51
C LEU A 30 17.71 -15.28 -25.17
N VAL A 31 17.82 -14.51 -24.08
CA VAL A 31 17.80 -15.02 -22.72
C VAL A 31 16.93 -14.15 -21.82
N ASP A 32 16.32 -14.74 -20.80
CA ASP A 32 15.64 -13.99 -19.74
C ASP A 32 16.64 -13.42 -18.71
N GLU A 33 16.14 -12.66 -17.74
CA GLU A 33 16.98 -12.04 -16.71
C GLU A 33 17.70 -13.04 -15.78
N LEU A 34 17.31 -14.32 -15.78
CA LEU A 34 17.99 -15.40 -15.05
C LEU A 34 18.94 -16.19 -15.95
N ASN A 35 19.26 -15.67 -17.15
CA ASN A 35 20.12 -16.31 -18.16
C ASN A 35 19.56 -17.64 -18.68
N LYS A 36 18.24 -17.84 -18.66
CA LYS A 36 17.62 -19.00 -19.29
C LYS A 36 17.28 -18.68 -20.74
N PRO A 37 17.57 -19.59 -21.69
CA PRO A 37 17.19 -19.42 -23.08
C PRO A 37 15.70 -19.17 -23.32
N ILE A 38 15.40 -18.31 -24.30
CA ILE A 38 14.05 -18.10 -24.84
C ILE A 38 13.97 -18.85 -26.18
N VAL A 39 13.39 -20.04 -26.12
CA VAL A 39 13.46 -21.05 -27.17
C VAL A 39 12.22 -21.04 -28.06
N ASN A 40 12.34 -21.58 -29.27
CA ASN A 40 11.22 -21.80 -30.18
C ASN A 40 10.45 -20.51 -30.54
N MET A 41 11.09 -19.35 -30.49
CA MET A 41 10.45 -18.06 -30.81
C MET A 41 10.45 -17.83 -32.32
N PRO A 42 9.28 -17.65 -32.97
CA PRO A 42 9.22 -17.28 -34.37
C PRO A 42 9.85 -15.90 -34.58
N TYR A 43 10.86 -15.81 -35.44
CA TYR A 43 11.52 -14.55 -35.75
C TYR A 43 11.47 -14.21 -37.23
N THR A 44 11.57 -12.91 -37.50
CA THR A 44 11.75 -12.34 -38.84
C THR A 44 13.01 -11.48 -38.86
N LEU A 45 13.83 -11.64 -39.89
CA LEU A 45 15.00 -10.81 -40.17
C LEU A 45 14.81 -10.11 -41.52
N GLU A 46 14.49 -8.82 -41.47
CA GLU A 46 14.38 -7.96 -42.65
C GLU A 46 15.75 -7.39 -43.01
N VAL A 47 16.32 -7.82 -44.13
CA VAL A 47 17.58 -7.28 -44.65
C VAL A 47 17.31 -5.97 -45.39
N SER A 48 18.05 -4.91 -45.06
CA SER A 48 17.88 -3.61 -45.73
C SER A 48 18.11 -3.73 -47.24
N ARG A 49 17.08 -3.38 -48.02
CA ARG A 49 17.03 -3.53 -49.50
C ARG A 49 17.25 -4.97 -49.98
N GLY A 50 16.96 -5.96 -49.13
CA GLY A 50 17.14 -7.38 -49.40
C GLY A 50 15.89 -8.19 -49.09
N ALA A 51 16.06 -9.52 -49.03
CA ALA A 51 14.99 -10.45 -48.71
C ALA A 51 14.72 -10.50 -47.20
N THR A 52 13.46 -10.76 -46.85
CA THR A 52 13.05 -11.13 -45.50
C THR A 52 13.34 -12.61 -45.27
N ARG A 53 13.93 -12.93 -44.12
CA ARG A 53 14.15 -14.31 -43.66
C ARG A 53 13.32 -14.59 -42.42
N THR A 54 12.87 -15.82 -42.27
CA THR A 54 12.07 -16.25 -41.12
C THR A 54 12.65 -17.54 -40.54
N GLY A 55 12.49 -17.72 -39.24
CA GLY A 55 12.98 -18.91 -38.55
C GLY A 55 12.43 -19.02 -37.14
N ARG A 56 13.02 -19.91 -36.35
CA ARG A 56 12.71 -20.06 -34.92
C ARG A 56 14.01 -20.15 -34.13
N THR A 57 14.03 -19.61 -32.91
CA THR A 57 15.17 -19.83 -32.02
C THR A 57 15.29 -21.30 -31.63
N ASP A 58 16.53 -21.79 -31.53
CA ASP A 58 16.79 -23.18 -31.17
C ASP A 58 16.63 -23.45 -29.66
N HIS A 59 17.03 -24.64 -29.20
CA HIS A 59 16.98 -25.05 -27.80
C HIS A 59 17.90 -24.25 -26.86
N ASN A 60 18.85 -23.49 -27.42
CA ASN A 60 19.72 -22.57 -26.69
C ASN A 60 19.27 -21.12 -26.85
N GLY A 61 18.12 -20.86 -27.47
CA GLY A 61 17.59 -19.52 -27.70
C GLY A 61 18.36 -18.76 -28.79
N ILE A 62 19.02 -19.48 -29.71
CA ILE A 62 19.87 -18.91 -30.74
C ILE A 62 19.13 -18.85 -32.08
N ALA A 63 19.21 -17.71 -32.76
CA ALA A 63 18.90 -17.51 -34.16
C ALA A 63 20.18 -17.17 -34.93
N ARG A 64 20.57 -18.04 -35.86
CA ARG A 64 21.81 -17.93 -36.64
C ARG A 64 21.49 -17.80 -38.12
N GLU A 65 21.95 -16.71 -38.72
CA GLU A 65 21.75 -16.43 -40.14
C GLU A 65 23.07 -16.15 -40.83
N GLU A 66 23.31 -16.80 -41.97
CA GLU A 66 24.56 -16.73 -42.72
C GLU A 66 24.32 -16.25 -44.16
N ASN A 67 25.39 -16.01 -44.92
CA ASN A 67 25.30 -15.55 -46.31
C ASN A 67 24.50 -14.23 -46.44
N LEU A 68 24.67 -13.32 -45.47
CA LEU A 68 24.04 -12.01 -45.45
C LEU A 68 24.96 -10.98 -46.12
N PRO A 69 24.40 -9.97 -46.83
CA PRO A 69 25.19 -8.81 -47.23
C PRO A 69 25.66 -8.04 -45.99
N PRO A 70 26.83 -7.37 -46.01
CA PRO A 70 27.38 -6.64 -44.87
C PRO A 70 26.69 -5.28 -44.73
N THR A 71 25.39 -5.33 -44.38
CA THR A 71 24.49 -4.19 -44.23
C THR A 71 23.84 -4.23 -42.86
N VAL A 72 22.75 -3.48 -42.69
CA VAL A 72 21.90 -3.51 -41.50
C VAL A 72 20.60 -4.24 -41.82
N GLY A 73 19.97 -4.75 -40.77
CA GLY A 73 18.63 -5.29 -40.85
C GLY A 73 17.84 -5.01 -39.60
N ARG A 74 16.65 -5.58 -39.55
CA ARG A 74 15.73 -5.48 -38.44
C ARG A 74 15.32 -6.88 -38.05
N PHE A 75 15.62 -7.23 -36.80
CA PHE A 75 15.25 -8.49 -36.20
C PHE A 75 14.01 -8.29 -35.34
N SER A 76 12.96 -9.04 -35.61
CA SER A 76 11.72 -9.00 -34.85
C SER A 76 11.27 -10.41 -34.48
N ILE A 77 10.43 -10.49 -33.45
CA ILE A 77 9.81 -11.71 -32.96
C ILE A 77 8.30 -11.54 -33.04
N ASP A 78 7.58 -12.63 -33.33
CA ASP A 78 6.13 -12.67 -33.24
C ASP A 78 5.66 -12.15 -31.86
N ALA A 79 4.90 -11.05 -31.89
CA ALA A 79 4.59 -10.30 -30.67
C ALA A 79 3.84 -11.12 -29.62
N GLN A 80 2.87 -11.94 -30.05
CA GLN A 80 2.06 -12.72 -29.12
C GLN A 80 2.88 -13.85 -28.49
N SER A 81 3.64 -14.60 -29.30
CA SER A 81 4.51 -15.67 -28.80
C SER A 81 5.52 -15.17 -27.76
N LEU A 82 6.12 -13.99 -28.00
CA LEU A 82 7.08 -13.42 -27.07
C LEU A 82 6.42 -12.97 -25.77
N VAL A 83 5.27 -12.29 -25.85
CA VAL A 83 4.55 -11.81 -24.66
C VAL A 83 4.08 -12.98 -23.80
N ASP A 84 3.46 -13.99 -24.40
CA ASP A 84 2.97 -15.19 -23.69
C ASP A 84 4.11 -15.92 -22.96
N GLU A 85 5.26 -16.08 -23.63
CA GLU A 85 6.45 -16.69 -23.02
C GLU A 85 6.99 -15.84 -21.87
N MET A 86 7.13 -14.53 -22.07
CA MET A 86 7.74 -13.62 -21.10
C MET A 86 6.86 -13.30 -19.89
N GLU A 87 5.56 -13.58 -19.93
CA GLU A 87 4.70 -13.58 -18.73
C GLU A 87 5.10 -14.66 -17.72
N THR A 88 5.61 -15.80 -18.21
CA THR A 88 5.99 -16.95 -17.37
C THR A 88 7.38 -16.79 -16.73
N ARG A 89 8.21 -15.86 -17.24
CA ARG A 89 9.59 -15.70 -16.81
C ARG A 89 9.68 -14.84 -15.55
N PRO A 90 10.44 -15.24 -14.51
CA PRO A 90 10.54 -14.47 -13.28
C PRO A 90 11.37 -13.18 -13.45
N LEU A 91 10.98 -12.11 -12.77
CA LEU A 91 11.78 -10.88 -12.69
C LEU A 91 12.92 -11.05 -11.68
N ARG A 92 14.14 -10.63 -12.06
CA ARG A 92 15.30 -10.69 -11.15
C ARG A 92 15.13 -9.68 -10.01
N VAL A 93 15.50 -10.08 -8.80
CA VAL A 93 15.41 -9.22 -7.60
C VAL A 93 16.36 -8.02 -7.68
N ARG A 94 17.64 -8.25 -8.01
CA ARG A 94 18.65 -7.19 -8.15
C ARG A 94 18.81 -6.76 -9.60
N ARG A 95 18.63 -5.47 -9.88
CA ARG A 95 18.74 -4.88 -11.24
C ARG A 95 19.73 -3.72 -11.28
N ASP A 96 20.91 -3.90 -10.68
CA ASP A 96 22.02 -2.93 -10.62
C ASP A 96 22.86 -2.85 -11.92
N GLY A 97 22.32 -3.41 -13.02
CA GLY A 97 23.00 -3.50 -14.31
C GLY A 97 24.05 -4.62 -14.41
N ARG A 98 24.30 -5.43 -13.37
CA ARG A 98 25.31 -6.50 -13.39
C ARG A 98 24.67 -7.88 -13.46
N SER A 99 24.11 -8.21 -14.61
CA SER A 99 23.51 -9.51 -14.85
C SER A 99 24.53 -10.56 -15.29
N LYS A 100 24.20 -11.85 -15.10
CA LYS A 100 25.00 -12.96 -15.64
C LYS A 100 25.11 -12.92 -17.18
N PRO A 101 24.02 -12.71 -17.96
CA PRO A 101 24.12 -12.52 -19.40
C PRO A 101 25.05 -11.38 -19.80
N HIS A 102 24.97 -10.23 -19.09
CA HIS A 102 25.83 -9.09 -19.36
C HIS A 102 27.31 -9.43 -19.16
N HIS A 103 27.64 -10.06 -18.02
CA HIS A 103 29.02 -10.42 -17.69
C HIS A 103 29.60 -11.40 -18.71
N GLU A 104 28.86 -12.44 -19.06
CA GLU A 104 29.28 -13.43 -20.04
C GLU A 104 29.46 -12.84 -21.45
N ALA A 105 28.55 -11.96 -21.88
CA ALA A 105 28.64 -11.27 -23.16
C ALA A 105 29.88 -10.38 -23.24
N ILE A 106 30.22 -9.65 -22.17
CA ILE A 106 31.47 -8.85 -22.11
C ILE A 106 32.70 -9.75 -22.28
N GLN A 107 32.76 -10.88 -21.56
CA GLN A 107 33.90 -11.79 -21.65
C GLN A 107 34.12 -12.33 -23.07
N ARG A 108 33.02 -12.64 -23.77
CA ARG A 108 33.04 -13.12 -25.16
C ARG A 108 33.21 -12.01 -26.21
N LYS A 109 33.12 -10.74 -25.80
CA LYS A 109 33.07 -9.55 -26.68
C LYS A 109 31.83 -9.54 -27.60
N ASP A 110 30.72 -10.07 -27.09
CA ASP A 110 29.43 -10.06 -27.78
C ASP A 110 28.74 -8.68 -27.66
N ASN A 111 27.86 -8.35 -28.58
CA ASN A 111 27.01 -7.17 -28.51
C ASN A 111 25.83 -7.40 -27.55
N TYR A 112 26.00 -7.01 -26.30
CA TYR A 112 24.96 -7.11 -25.28
C TYR A 112 23.95 -5.96 -25.34
N ARG A 113 22.65 -6.27 -25.21
CA ARG A 113 21.57 -5.30 -25.01
C ARG A 113 20.56 -5.83 -24.00
N TYR A 114 20.21 -4.97 -23.05
CA TYR A 114 19.02 -5.16 -22.23
C TYR A 114 17.81 -4.56 -22.94
N VAL A 115 16.76 -5.35 -23.16
CA VAL A 115 15.60 -4.97 -23.98
C VAL A 115 14.30 -5.35 -23.29
N THR A 116 13.21 -4.66 -23.62
CA THR A 116 11.85 -5.06 -23.22
C THR A 116 11.17 -5.81 -24.36
N VAL A 117 10.05 -6.50 -24.09
CA VAL A 117 9.32 -7.25 -25.13
C VAL A 117 9.00 -6.37 -26.34
N GLY A 118 8.56 -5.12 -26.12
CA GLY A 118 8.22 -4.20 -27.20
C GLY A 118 9.39 -3.73 -28.07
N ASP A 119 10.65 -3.87 -27.61
CA ASP A 119 11.83 -3.60 -28.44
C ASP A 119 12.03 -4.68 -29.52
N LEU A 120 11.50 -5.89 -29.30
CA LEU A 120 11.66 -7.05 -30.17
C LEU A 120 10.40 -7.43 -30.95
N CYS A 121 9.20 -7.11 -30.42
CA CYS A 121 7.94 -7.42 -31.09
C CYS A 121 7.87 -6.82 -32.50
N ASP A 122 7.34 -7.59 -33.45
CA ASP A 122 7.06 -7.17 -34.83
C ASP A 122 5.81 -6.28 -34.96
N SER A 123 4.94 -6.32 -33.96
CA SER A 123 3.61 -5.70 -33.98
C SER A 123 3.10 -5.46 -32.55
N LYS A 124 1.89 -4.92 -32.44
CA LYS A 124 1.18 -4.79 -31.16
C LYS A 124 0.59 -6.15 -30.75
N PRO A 125 0.91 -6.69 -29.56
CA PRO A 125 0.29 -7.91 -29.08
C PRO A 125 -1.14 -7.65 -28.58
N ASN A 126 -1.92 -8.71 -28.44
CA ASN A 126 -3.21 -8.64 -27.75
C ASN A 126 -2.97 -8.76 -26.24
N ILE A 127 -3.30 -7.71 -25.47
CA ILE A 127 -3.15 -7.69 -24.01
C ILE A 127 -4.52 -7.90 -23.38
N LEU A 128 -4.66 -8.96 -22.57
CA LEU A 128 -5.90 -9.27 -21.88
C LEU A 128 -6.34 -8.11 -20.96
N ASN A 129 -7.62 -7.74 -21.04
CA ASN A 129 -8.26 -6.68 -20.25
C ASN A 129 -7.52 -5.34 -20.32
N TRP A 130 -6.95 -5.00 -21.49
CA TRP A 130 -6.27 -3.73 -21.72
C TRP A 130 -7.18 -2.75 -22.45
N ASN A 131 -7.67 -1.75 -21.72
CA ASN A 131 -8.59 -0.74 -22.24
C ASN A 131 -7.92 0.62 -22.50
N GLU A 132 -6.61 0.73 -22.25
CA GLU A 132 -5.86 1.97 -22.45
C GLU A 132 -5.51 2.18 -23.93
N PRO A 133 -5.52 3.44 -24.42
CA PRO A 133 -5.21 3.74 -25.83
C PRO A 133 -3.75 3.46 -26.19
N GLU A 134 -2.84 3.58 -25.22
CA GLU A 134 -1.41 3.34 -25.37
C GLU A 134 -1.02 2.00 -24.74
N LEU A 135 0.01 1.36 -25.30
CA LEU A 135 0.66 0.20 -24.70
C LEU A 135 1.44 0.62 -23.43
N PRO A 136 1.63 -0.30 -22.46
CA PRO A 136 2.32 0.01 -21.22
C PRO A 136 3.77 0.45 -21.49
N LYS A 137 4.08 1.71 -21.17
CA LYS A 137 5.27 2.44 -21.63
C LYS A 137 6.60 1.78 -21.27
N HIS A 138 6.69 1.14 -20.11
CA HIS A 138 7.90 0.43 -19.71
C HIS A 138 8.17 -0.75 -20.65
N HIS A 139 7.17 -1.59 -20.91
CA HIS A 139 7.30 -2.77 -21.75
C HIS A 139 7.39 -2.42 -23.24
N PHE A 140 6.74 -1.34 -23.66
CA PHE A 140 6.67 -0.85 -25.04
C PHE A 140 7.13 0.62 -25.12
N LYS A 141 8.44 0.82 -25.33
CA LYS A 141 9.04 2.16 -25.48
C LYS A 141 8.55 2.89 -26.74
N THR A 142 8.06 2.14 -27.72
CA THR A 142 7.39 2.64 -28.92
C THR A 142 5.96 2.13 -28.97
N GLN A 143 5.03 2.98 -29.38
CA GLN A 143 3.64 2.61 -29.59
C GLN A 143 3.41 1.85 -30.90
N ASN A 144 4.42 1.73 -31.75
CA ASN A 144 4.40 0.87 -32.94
C ASN A 144 5.65 0.00 -32.93
N PRO A 145 5.62 -1.15 -32.21
CA PRO A 145 6.71 -2.10 -32.19
C PRO A 145 7.06 -2.56 -33.61
N ASN A 146 8.35 -2.64 -33.90
CA ASN A 146 8.87 -2.99 -35.21
C ASN A 146 10.25 -3.64 -35.11
N GLY A 147 10.50 -4.39 -34.04
CA GLY A 147 11.77 -5.07 -33.80
C GLY A 147 13.00 -4.18 -33.65
N TYR A 148 14.15 -4.83 -33.52
CA TYR A 148 15.43 -4.22 -33.18
C TYR A 148 16.35 -4.12 -34.39
N ARG A 149 17.02 -2.98 -34.56
CA ARG A 149 17.98 -2.77 -35.65
C ARG A 149 19.32 -3.44 -35.32
N VAL A 150 19.76 -4.34 -36.19
CA VAL A 150 21.02 -5.10 -36.05
C VAL A 150 21.96 -4.87 -37.22
N MET A 151 23.25 -5.15 -37.03
CA MET A 151 24.29 -5.02 -38.06
C MET A 151 24.86 -6.38 -38.44
N PHE A 152 25.09 -6.61 -39.73
CA PHE A 152 25.63 -7.88 -40.24
C PHE A 152 27.15 -7.76 -40.40
N ARG A 153 27.88 -8.11 -39.33
CA ARG A 153 29.35 -7.92 -39.24
C ARG A 153 30.09 -9.13 -38.66
N ASN A 154 29.56 -10.34 -38.80
CA ASN A 154 30.13 -11.55 -38.19
C ASN A 154 30.21 -11.42 -36.66
N GLU A 155 29.13 -10.97 -36.05
CA GLU A 155 29.05 -10.67 -34.63
C GLU A 155 27.85 -11.35 -33.97
N ARG A 156 28.01 -11.70 -32.70
CA ARG A 156 26.95 -12.22 -31.85
C ARG A 156 26.29 -11.08 -31.09
N TRP A 157 24.96 -11.07 -31.07
CA TRP A 157 24.11 -10.19 -30.28
C TRP A 157 23.46 -11.00 -29.16
N VAL A 158 23.51 -10.48 -27.94
CA VAL A 158 22.87 -11.10 -26.77
C VAL A 158 21.81 -10.14 -26.27
N PHE A 159 20.55 -10.51 -26.43
CA PHE A 159 19.41 -9.78 -25.89
C PHE A 159 18.98 -10.41 -24.57
N GLU A 160 19.20 -9.70 -23.47
CA GLU A 160 18.57 -9.98 -22.18
C GLU A 160 17.19 -9.32 -22.17
N VAL A 161 16.13 -10.14 -22.19
CA VAL A 161 14.76 -9.69 -22.35
C VAL A 161 14.08 -9.54 -20.99
N CYS A 162 13.56 -8.35 -20.72
CA CYS A 162 12.72 -8.05 -19.55
C CYS A 162 11.43 -8.88 -19.59
N PRO A 163 11.05 -9.57 -18.50
CA PRO A 163 9.76 -10.22 -18.37
C PRO A 163 8.57 -9.26 -18.59
N PHE A 164 7.45 -9.82 -19.04
CA PHE A 164 6.21 -9.08 -19.19
C PHE A 164 5.34 -9.27 -17.94
N ARG A 165 5.53 -8.39 -16.95
CA ARG A 165 5.02 -8.54 -15.58
C ARG A 165 4.64 -7.19 -15.00
N ALA A 166 3.84 -7.18 -13.95
CA ALA A 166 3.45 -5.98 -13.23
C ALA A 166 3.69 -6.13 -11.72
N TRP A 167 3.75 -5.01 -11.01
CA TRP A 167 3.79 -5.01 -9.55
C TRP A 167 2.41 -5.32 -8.95
N SER A 168 2.39 -5.95 -7.78
CA SER A 168 1.23 -6.18 -6.93
C SER A 168 1.63 -6.04 -5.45
N PHE A 169 0.70 -5.63 -4.59
CA PHE A 169 0.98 -5.47 -3.17
C PHE A 169 1.06 -6.81 -2.45
N MET A 170 2.07 -6.99 -1.61
CA MET A 170 2.09 -8.12 -0.67
C MET A 170 1.06 -7.87 0.44
N LEU A 171 -0.04 -8.60 0.44
CA LEU A 171 -1.09 -8.52 1.45
C LEU A 171 -1.49 -9.91 1.95
N HIS A 172 -1.73 -10.01 3.25
CA HIS A 172 -2.06 -11.25 3.95
C HIS A 172 -3.51 -11.23 4.39
N HIS A 173 -4.34 -12.07 3.77
CA HIS A 173 -5.74 -12.23 4.15
C HIS A 173 -5.87 -13.19 5.33
N GLN A 174 -5.56 -12.69 6.53
CA GLN A 174 -5.47 -13.47 7.77
C GLN A 174 -6.00 -12.67 8.95
N LYS A 175 -6.33 -13.36 10.06
CA LYS A 175 -6.81 -12.72 11.29
C LYS A 175 -5.71 -11.99 12.06
N ASP A 176 -4.52 -12.59 12.11
CA ASP A 176 -3.42 -12.06 12.92
C ASP A 176 -2.79 -10.83 12.28
N TYR A 177 -2.36 -9.89 13.11
CA TYR A 177 -1.70 -8.68 12.64
C TYR A 177 -0.50 -8.93 11.70
N SER A 178 -0.49 -8.22 10.58
CA SER A 178 0.63 -8.19 9.62
C SER A 178 1.20 -6.77 9.48
N ILE A 179 2.47 -6.57 9.83
CA ILE A 179 3.17 -5.29 9.59
C ILE A 179 3.32 -4.99 8.10
N THR A 180 3.35 -6.02 7.25
CA THR A 180 3.38 -5.86 5.79
C THR A 180 2.05 -5.29 5.26
N ASN A 181 0.91 -5.74 5.79
CA ASN A 181 -0.39 -5.15 5.49
C ASN A 181 -0.45 -3.70 5.98
N ALA A 182 0.00 -3.45 7.22
CA ALA A 182 0.05 -2.11 7.78
C ALA A 182 0.88 -1.15 6.91
N CYS A 183 2.02 -1.61 6.41
CA CYS A 183 2.89 -0.83 5.52
C CYS A 183 2.15 -0.47 4.23
N ASN A 184 1.61 -1.45 3.51
CA ASN A 184 0.96 -1.19 2.23
C ASN A 184 -0.36 -0.42 2.37
N LEU A 185 -1.23 -0.79 3.31
CA LEU A 185 -2.54 -0.16 3.51
C LEU A 185 -2.41 1.26 4.09
N SER A 186 -1.33 1.59 4.82
CA SER A 186 -1.06 2.96 5.24
C SER A 186 -0.58 3.86 4.10
N ILE A 187 0.28 3.35 3.21
CA ILE A 187 0.65 4.06 1.98
C ILE A 187 -0.59 4.33 1.12
N LEU A 188 -1.46 3.34 0.97
CA LEU A 188 -2.70 3.50 0.21
C LEU A 188 -3.68 4.48 0.87
N SER A 189 -3.72 4.52 2.20
CA SER A 189 -4.50 5.52 2.93
C SER A 189 -3.98 6.95 2.67
N VAL A 190 -2.67 7.16 2.51
CA VAL A 190 -2.10 8.43 2.03
C VAL A 190 -2.51 8.69 0.57
N LEU A 191 -2.38 7.69 -0.30
CA LEU A 191 -2.74 7.79 -1.72
C LEU A 191 -4.21 8.21 -1.94
N SER A 192 -5.12 7.88 -1.02
CA SER A 192 -6.52 8.29 -1.10
C SER A 192 -6.73 9.81 -1.18
N TYR A 193 -5.75 10.60 -0.73
CA TYR A 193 -5.76 12.07 -0.81
C TYR A 193 -5.18 12.62 -2.12
N ALA A 194 -4.61 11.77 -2.99
CA ALA A 194 -3.96 12.20 -4.22
C ALA A 194 -4.93 12.77 -5.27
N SER A 195 -6.23 12.59 -5.09
CA SER A 195 -7.26 13.00 -6.04
C SER A 195 -8.06 14.18 -5.50
N LEU A 196 -7.61 15.40 -5.82
CA LEU A 196 -8.36 16.65 -5.58
C LEU A 196 -9.15 17.09 -6.82
N ILE A 197 -9.06 16.36 -7.94
CA ILE A 197 -9.63 16.76 -9.22
C ILE A 197 -10.24 15.54 -9.90
N SER A 198 -11.35 15.04 -9.37
CA SER A 198 -12.25 14.20 -10.15
C SER A 198 -13.64 14.81 -10.11
N ASN A 199 -14.32 14.84 -11.26
CA ASN A 199 -15.57 15.55 -11.56
C ASN A 199 -15.47 17.05 -11.90
N ASN A 200 -14.34 17.52 -12.46
CA ASN A 200 -14.42 18.69 -13.33
C ASN A 200 -14.59 18.18 -14.77
N ASP A 201 -15.83 18.10 -15.25
CA ASP A 201 -16.26 17.73 -16.62
C ASP A 201 -15.52 18.48 -17.75
N LYS A 202 -14.66 19.45 -17.40
CA LYS A 202 -13.95 20.33 -18.33
C LYS A 202 -12.53 19.86 -18.66
N GLU A 203 -11.84 19.11 -17.78
CA GLU A 203 -10.44 18.73 -18.01
C GLU A 203 -10.07 17.36 -17.42
N PRO A 204 -10.49 16.24 -18.05
CA PRO A 204 -10.17 14.87 -17.60
C PRO A 204 -8.66 14.56 -17.55
N ASP A 205 -7.82 15.31 -18.28
CA ASP A 205 -6.36 15.14 -18.29
C ASP A 205 -5.62 15.97 -17.22
N SER A 206 -6.32 16.83 -16.47
CA SER A 206 -5.72 17.76 -15.50
C SER A 206 -5.37 17.12 -14.14
N GLY A 207 -5.87 15.90 -13.87
CA GLY A 207 -5.72 15.21 -12.58
C GLY A 207 -4.57 14.20 -12.50
N ASN A 208 -3.95 13.84 -13.63
CA ASN A 208 -2.89 12.83 -13.67
C ASN A 208 -1.52 13.49 -13.51
N TYR A 209 -0.95 13.36 -12.32
CA TYR A 209 0.42 13.77 -11.99
C TYR A 209 1.17 12.60 -11.37
N THR A 210 2.49 12.72 -11.24
CA THR A 210 3.34 11.68 -10.64
C THR A 210 2.92 11.43 -9.20
N GLY A 211 2.46 10.22 -8.89
CA GLY A 211 1.90 9.85 -7.60
C GLY A 211 0.38 9.93 -7.48
N SER A 212 -0.34 10.36 -8.52
CA SER A 212 -1.80 10.17 -8.59
C SER A 212 -2.17 8.68 -8.63
N ILE A 213 -3.43 8.34 -8.32
CA ILE A 213 -3.92 6.95 -8.34
C ILE A 213 -3.67 6.31 -9.72
N GLU A 214 -4.01 7.01 -10.80
CA GLU A 214 -3.78 6.53 -12.16
C GLU A 214 -2.29 6.36 -12.47
N ASP A 215 -1.44 7.33 -12.11
CA ASP A 215 0.00 7.19 -12.32
C ASP A 215 0.58 5.99 -11.57
N VAL A 216 0.16 5.78 -10.33
CA VAL A 216 0.60 4.62 -9.53
C VAL A 216 0.23 3.33 -10.25
N PHE A 217 -1.04 3.13 -10.62
CA PHE A 217 -1.51 1.83 -11.10
C PHE A 217 -1.38 1.59 -12.61
N LEU A 218 -1.25 2.66 -13.42
CA LEU A 218 -1.13 2.57 -14.88
C LEU A 218 0.25 2.91 -15.42
N ASN A 219 1.15 3.48 -14.60
CA ASN A 219 2.54 3.74 -14.98
C ASN A 219 3.51 3.05 -14.03
N GLN A 220 3.53 3.43 -12.74
CA GLN A 220 4.56 2.96 -11.81
C GLN A 220 4.47 1.45 -11.57
N PHE A 221 3.26 0.88 -11.48
CA PHE A 221 3.06 -0.55 -11.32
C PHE A 221 3.43 -1.38 -12.55
N PHE A 222 3.61 -0.75 -13.71
CA PHE A 222 4.10 -1.40 -14.94
C PHE A 222 5.58 -1.10 -15.19
N ASP A 223 6.17 -0.13 -14.50
CA ASP A 223 7.60 0.17 -14.58
C ASP A 223 8.38 -0.81 -13.70
N LEU A 224 8.86 -1.90 -14.29
CA LEU A 224 9.65 -2.88 -13.55
C LEU A 224 11.05 -2.36 -13.18
N SER A 225 11.54 -1.25 -13.77
CA SER A 225 12.92 -0.75 -13.56
C SER A 225 13.24 -0.46 -12.10
N LYS A 226 12.22 -0.16 -11.31
CA LYS A 226 12.25 0.10 -9.88
C LYS A 226 10.92 -0.32 -9.27
N ILE A 227 10.89 -0.46 -7.95
CA ILE A 227 9.59 -0.55 -7.25
C ILE A 227 8.87 0.80 -7.34
N PRO A 228 7.53 0.83 -7.26
CA PRO A 228 6.77 2.08 -7.17
C PRO A 228 7.14 2.83 -5.89
N THR A 229 7.34 4.15 -5.99
CA THR A 229 7.80 4.96 -4.84
C THR A 229 7.02 6.24 -4.63
N GLN A 230 6.40 6.80 -5.67
CA GLN A 230 5.68 8.07 -5.54
C GLN A 230 4.21 7.78 -5.27
N PHE A 231 3.70 8.21 -4.13
CA PHE A 231 2.29 8.09 -3.75
C PHE A 231 1.83 9.44 -3.22
N GLU A 232 0.86 10.06 -3.89
CA GLU A 232 0.56 11.48 -3.70
C GLU A 232 1.85 12.31 -3.92
N MET A 233 2.15 13.30 -3.09
CA MET A 233 3.37 14.11 -3.10
C MET A 233 4.49 13.47 -2.27
N ASN A 234 4.28 12.26 -1.75
CA ASN A 234 5.19 11.59 -0.84
C ASN A 234 5.95 10.43 -1.50
N SER A 235 7.17 10.19 -1.01
CA SER A 235 8.00 9.06 -1.42
C SER A 235 7.97 7.97 -0.36
N PHE A 236 7.32 6.85 -0.67
CA PHE A 236 7.27 5.68 0.21
C PHE A 236 7.90 4.45 -0.46
N THR A 237 8.18 3.42 0.33
CA THR A 237 8.60 2.12 -0.18
C THR A 237 7.56 1.09 0.24
N PRO A 238 6.70 0.61 -0.67
CA PRO A 238 5.77 -0.46 -0.38
C PRO A 238 6.48 -1.82 -0.42
N VAL A 239 5.84 -2.83 0.16
CA VAL A 239 6.25 -4.24 0.03
C VAL A 239 5.48 -4.85 -1.14
N VAL A 240 6.15 -5.02 -2.28
CA VAL A 240 5.53 -5.48 -3.53
C VAL A 240 6.21 -6.73 -4.07
N TYR A 241 5.45 -7.53 -4.81
CA TYR A 241 5.96 -8.62 -5.64
C TYR A 241 5.52 -8.42 -7.09
N ASP A 242 6.11 -9.18 -8.00
CA ASP A 242 5.76 -9.13 -9.42
C ASP A 242 4.84 -10.29 -9.80
N VAL A 243 3.81 -10.01 -10.58
CA VAL A 243 2.86 -10.97 -11.13
C VAL A 243 2.93 -10.99 -12.67
N PRO A 244 2.53 -12.08 -13.36
CA PRO A 244 2.31 -12.03 -14.79
C PRO A 244 1.46 -10.82 -15.18
N PHE A 245 1.72 -10.19 -16.32
CA PHE A 245 1.04 -8.93 -16.67
C PHE A 245 -0.48 -9.08 -16.78
N LYS A 246 -0.97 -10.25 -17.22
CA LYS A 246 -2.40 -10.61 -17.19
C LYS A 246 -3.04 -10.60 -15.79
N ASP A 247 -2.27 -10.82 -14.72
CA ASP A 247 -2.74 -10.91 -13.33
C ASP A 247 -2.63 -9.56 -12.57
N ARG A 248 -2.28 -8.48 -13.29
CA ARG A 248 -2.21 -7.11 -12.74
C ARG A 248 -3.57 -6.61 -12.24
N TYR A 249 -3.58 -5.50 -11.50
CA TYR A 249 -4.84 -4.77 -11.26
C TYR A 249 -5.41 -4.24 -12.58
N THR A 250 -6.64 -4.64 -12.90
CA THR A 250 -7.33 -4.27 -14.15
C THR A 250 -8.50 -3.34 -13.91
N GLU A 251 -9.09 -3.38 -12.71
CA GLU A 251 -10.16 -2.49 -12.30
C GLU A 251 -9.57 -1.43 -11.37
N ILE A 252 -9.62 -0.17 -11.79
CA ILE A 252 -9.07 0.97 -11.05
C ILE A 252 -10.11 2.08 -11.16
N GLU A 253 -10.75 2.41 -10.04
CA GLU A 253 -11.78 3.45 -10.00
C GLU A 253 -11.53 4.40 -8.84
N PHE A 254 -11.84 5.67 -9.08
CA PHE A 254 -11.87 6.72 -8.07
C PHE A 254 -13.25 7.38 -8.11
N ILE A 255 -13.90 7.48 -6.95
CA ILE A 255 -15.23 8.04 -6.83
C ILE A 255 -15.18 9.24 -5.88
N ASP A 256 -15.78 10.34 -6.32
CA ASP A 256 -15.93 11.58 -5.57
C ASP A 256 -17.39 12.00 -5.58
N SER A 257 -17.98 12.12 -4.38
CA SER A 257 -19.36 12.57 -4.24
C SER A 257 -19.57 14.06 -4.51
N GLY A 258 -18.48 14.82 -4.73
CA GLY A 258 -18.50 16.25 -5.00
C GLY A 258 -19.16 17.03 -3.87
N GLU A 259 -20.08 17.95 -4.22
CA GLU A 259 -20.81 18.76 -3.23
C GLU A 259 -21.70 17.93 -2.28
N ASN A 260 -21.95 16.65 -2.56
CA ASN A 260 -22.73 15.76 -1.71
C ASN A 260 -21.87 15.19 -0.56
N LEU A 261 -21.53 16.03 0.42
CA LEU A 261 -20.74 15.69 1.62
C LEU A 261 -19.27 15.28 1.38
N ASP A 262 -18.68 15.63 0.22
CA ASP A 262 -17.25 15.47 -0.12
C ASP A 262 -16.65 14.13 0.34
N THR A 263 -17.37 13.06 0.03
CA THR A 263 -16.99 11.69 0.36
C THR A 263 -16.29 11.09 -0.83
N GLN A 264 -15.14 10.47 -0.59
CA GLN A 264 -14.31 9.95 -1.67
C GLN A 264 -13.74 8.59 -1.32
N LEU A 265 -13.61 7.74 -2.32
CA LEU A 265 -12.95 6.43 -2.21
C LEU A 265 -12.27 6.08 -3.53
N PHE A 266 -11.30 5.18 -3.46
CA PHE A 266 -10.86 4.45 -4.64
C PHE A 266 -10.85 2.96 -4.36
N TYR A 267 -10.95 2.18 -5.43
CA TYR A 267 -10.67 0.76 -5.34
C TYR A 267 -9.79 0.30 -6.48
N ILE A 268 -9.02 -0.74 -6.21
CA ILE A 268 -8.27 -1.50 -7.20
C ILE A 268 -8.60 -2.97 -7.06
N ALA A 269 -8.68 -3.68 -8.19
CA ALA A 269 -8.91 -5.11 -8.16
C ALA A 269 -8.24 -5.86 -9.33
N ASN A 270 -7.89 -7.10 -9.03
CA ASN A 270 -7.49 -8.14 -9.98
C ASN A 270 -8.33 -9.39 -9.71
N ASP A 271 -8.03 -10.51 -10.38
CA ASP A 271 -8.79 -11.74 -10.21
C ASP A 271 -8.70 -12.40 -8.82
N GLN A 272 -7.78 -11.96 -7.96
CA GLN A 272 -7.50 -12.57 -6.65
C GLN A 272 -7.94 -11.70 -5.46
N GLU A 273 -7.82 -10.38 -5.58
CA GLU A 273 -8.03 -9.45 -4.49
C GLU A 273 -8.68 -8.14 -4.93
N LEU A 274 -9.38 -7.54 -3.98
CA LEU A 274 -10.03 -6.24 -4.07
C LEU A 274 -9.57 -5.42 -2.88
N ILE A 275 -9.04 -4.22 -3.17
CA ILE A 275 -8.58 -3.28 -2.16
C ILE A 275 -9.43 -2.02 -2.28
N VAL A 276 -10.16 -1.67 -1.23
CA VAL A 276 -11.01 -0.48 -1.16
C VAL A 276 -10.45 0.49 -0.14
N VAL A 277 -10.26 1.75 -0.53
CA VAL A 277 -9.63 2.75 0.33
C VAL A 277 -10.47 4.00 0.38
N TRP A 278 -10.89 4.38 1.57
CA TRP A 278 -11.70 5.56 1.81
C TRP A 278 -10.83 6.74 2.21
N ARG A 279 -11.09 7.90 1.61
CA ARG A 279 -10.46 9.16 1.96
C ARG A 279 -11.17 9.80 3.15
N GLY A 280 -10.41 10.45 4.02
CA GLY A 280 -10.95 11.34 5.06
C GLY A 280 -10.96 12.81 4.64
N THR A 281 -11.53 13.68 5.47
CA THR A 281 -11.46 15.13 5.27
C THR A 281 -9.99 15.61 5.32
N ALA A 282 -9.61 16.51 4.41
CA ALA A 282 -8.24 17.05 4.35
C ALA A 282 -7.96 18.11 5.44
N GLY A 283 -9.00 18.81 5.92
CA GLY A 283 -8.92 19.79 7.00
C GLY A 283 -9.13 19.15 8.37
N MET A 284 -8.09 19.13 9.21
CA MET A 284 -8.19 18.67 10.59
C MET A 284 -9.02 19.59 11.48
N ASP A 285 -8.93 20.91 11.25
CA ASP A 285 -9.67 21.91 12.03
C ASP A 285 -11.18 21.73 11.82
N ASP A 286 -11.60 21.50 10.57
CA ASP A 286 -13.00 21.22 10.21
C ASP A 286 -13.52 19.96 10.92
N VAL A 287 -12.71 18.90 11.04
CA VAL A 287 -13.09 17.67 11.75
C VAL A 287 -13.38 17.93 13.23
N PHE A 288 -12.57 18.75 13.92
CA PHE A 288 -12.80 19.06 15.34
C PHE A 288 -13.93 20.08 15.55
N THR A 289 -14.12 21.04 14.65
CA THR A 289 -15.16 22.07 14.78
C THR A 289 -16.54 21.61 14.30
N ASP A 290 -16.61 20.72 13.30
CA ASP A 290 -17.85 20.29 12.67
C ASP A 290 -18.37 18.94 13.20
N MET A 291 -17.62 18.28 14.10
CA MET A 291 -18.02 16.98 14.63
C MET A 291 -19.30 17.07 15.47
N THR A 292 -20.38 16.65 14.83
CA THR A 292 -21.72 16.49 15.41
C THR A 292 -21.88 15.09 16.00
N PHE A 293 -21.85 14.96 17.33
CA PHE A 293 -21.90 13.64 17.99
C PHE A 293 -23.28 12.94 18.00
N LYS A 294 -24.18 13.27 17.07
CA LYS A 294 -25.55 12.73 17.02
C LYS A 294 -25.52 11.26 16.60
N PRO A 295 -26.07 10.34 17.39
CA PRO A 295 -26.25 8.95 16.98
C PRO A 295 -27.48 8.80 16.07
N VAL A 296 -27.35 8.03 14.99
CA VAL A 296 -28.45 7.64 14.09
C VAL A 296 -28.55 6.12 14.03
N ARG A 297 -29.77 5.60 13.86
CA ARG A 297 -30.01 4.16 13.74
C ARG A 297 -29.54 3.65 12.38
N LEU A 298 -28.83 2.52 12.36
CA LEU A 298 -28.48 1.81 11.12
C LEU A 298 -29.74 1.27 10.43
N GLN A 299 -29.75 1.32 9.10
CA GLN A 299 -30.77 0.67 8.29
C GLN A 299 -30.53 -0.84 8.20
N ALA A 300 -31.57 -1.59 7.83
CA ALA A 300 -31.55 -3.06 7.84
C ALA A 300 -30.58 -3.68 6.82
N ASP A 301 -30.25 -2.95 5.75
CA ASP A 301 -29.34 -3.38 4.69
C ASP A 301 -27.89 -3.55 5.17
N MET A 302 -27.53 -2.91 6.29
CA MET A 302 -26.21 -3.04 6.91
C MET A 302 -26.00 -4.39 7.62
N GLY A 303 -27.05 -5.22 7.75
CA GLY A 303 -26.95 -6.57 8.33
C GLY A 303 -26.67 -6.62 9.84
N VAL A 304 -26.77 -5.49 10.54
CA VAL A 304 -26.63 -5.33 12.00
C VAL A 304 -27.61 -4.27 12.52
N GLN A 305 -27.86 -4.26 13.83
CA GLN A 305 -28.80 -3.31 14.45
C GLN A 305 -28.12 -2.47 15.53
N GLY A 306 -28.43 -1.18 15.60
CA GLY A 306 -27.95 -0.29 16.65
C GLY A 306 -27.74 1.12 16.13
N TYR A 307 -26.93 1.89 16.83
CA TYR A 307 -26.65 3.29 16.49
C TYR A 307 -25.21 3.51 16.07
N VAL A 308 -25.02 4.46 15.15
CA VAL A 308 -23.71 4.91 14.66
C VAL A 308 -23.68 6.43 14.57
N HIS A 309 -22.50 7.01 14.38
CA HIS A 309 -22.35 8.45 14.18
C HIS A 309 -23.08 8.93 12.91
N SER A 310 -23.95 9.93 13.03
CA SER A 310 -24.82 10.37 11.94
C SER A 310 -24.06 10.93 10.75
N GLY A 311 -23.02 11.74 11.00
CA GLY A 311 -22.21 12.31 9.93
C GLY A 311 -21.56 11.23 9.08
N PHE A 312 -20.91 10.25 9.73
CA PHE A 312 -20.19 9.18 9.04
C PHE A 312 -21.15 8.27 8.27
N TYR A 313 -22.31 7.96 8.84
CA TYR A 313 -23.29 7.14 8.15
C TYR A 313 -23.95 7.86 6.96
N ASN A 314 -24.20 9.16 7.08
CA ASN A 314 -24.73 9.94 5.96
C ASN A 314 -23.71 10.08 4.83
N SER A 315 -22.44 10.37 5.14
CA SER A 315 -21.34 10.35 4.17
C SER A 315 -21.19 8.99 3.50
N PHE A 316 -21.24 7.89 4.25
CA PHE A 316 -21.18 6.54 3.67
C PHE A 316 -22.32 6.28 2.68
N LYS A 317 -23.55 6.69 3.02
CA LYS A 317 -24.73 6.52 2.14
C LYS A 317 -24.72 7.40 0.89
N THR A 318 -23.90 8.45 0.81
CA THR A 318 -23.82 9.21 -0.45
C THR A 318 -23.27 8.36 -1.59
N MET A 319 -22.51 7.31 -1.26
CA MET A 319 -22.00 6.32 -2.20
C MET A 319 -23.08 5.32 -2.68
N ASP A 320 -24.29 5.37 -2.14
CA ASP A 320 -25.43 4.51 -2.54
C ASP A 320 -26.23 5.14 -3.70
N ILE A 321 -25.52 5.74 -4.66
CA ILE A 321 -26.06 6.28 -5.92
C ILE A 321 -25.12 5.93 -7.08
N ASP A 322 -25.60 6.15 -8.30
CA ASP A 322 -24.86 5.93 -9.54
C ASP A 322 -23.82 7.05 -9.77
N TYR A 323 -22.57 6.67 -10.02
CA TYR A 323 -21.44 7.56 -10.30
C TYR A 323 -20.82 7.22 -11.66
N PRO A 324 -20.29 8.21 -12.41
CA PRO A 324 -19.54 7.93 -13.63
C PRO A 324 -18.28 7.12 -13.29
N LEU A 325 -18.11 5.98 -13.96
CA LEU A 325 -16.96 5.09 -13.80
C LEU A 325 -16.03 5.19 -15.00
N ARG A 326 -14.73 4.98 -14.77
CA ARG A 326 -13.71 4.84 -15.81
C ARG A 326 -14.00 3.61 -16.69
N ILE A 327 -14.32 2.48 -16.07
CA ILE A 327 -14.72 1.24 -16.71
C ILE A 327 -16.24 1.15 -16.67
N LYS A 328 -16.87 1.22 -17.85
CA LYS A 328 -18.32 1.07 -17.96
C LYS A 328 -18.74 -0.31 -17.46
N SER A 329 -19.52 -0.35 -16.37
CA SER A 329 -20.17 -1.57 -15.96
C SER A 329 -21.22 -1.98 -16.99
N ASN A 330 -21.26 -3.27 -17.34
CA ASN A 330 -22.29 -3.83 -18.22
C ASN A 330 -23.63 -4.06 -17.47
N SER A 331 -23.66 -3.84 -16.15
CA SER A 331 -24.81 -4.04 -15.27
C SER A 331 -25.48 -2.70 -14.90
N GLY A 332 -26.51 -2.33 -15.67
CA GLY A 332 -27.52 -1.34 -15.25
C GLY A 332 -27.02 -0.01 -14.66
N LYS A 333 -27.88 0.63 -13.84
CA LYS A 333 -27.53 1.75 -12.95
C LYS A 333 -27.31 1.15 -11.56
N GLU A 334 -26.08 0.76 -11.24
CA GLU A 334 -25.71 0.17 -9.95
C GLU A 334 -24.91 1.19 -9.15
N SER A 335 -25.13 1.23 -7.83
CA SER A 335 -24.32 2.07 -6.97
C SER A 335 -22.88 1.55 -6.91
N ILE A 336 -21.91 2.42 -6.58
CA ILE A 336 -20.53 1.97 -6.35
C ILE A 336 -20.47 0.90 -5.24
N LEU A 337 -21.34 0.98 -4.24
CA LEU A 337 -21.40 -0.01 -3.16
C LEU A 337 -21.87 -1.39 -3.66
N ASP A 338 -22.80 -1.43 -4.62
CA ASP A 338 -23.25 -2.69 -5.24
C ASP A 338 -22.16 -3.33 -6.09
N ILE A 339 -21.46 -2.50 -6.88
CA ILE A 339 -20.31 -2.96 -7.69
C ILE A 339 -19.24 -3.57 -6.77
N ILE A 340 -18.84 -2.86 -5.72
CA ILE A 340 -17.84 -3.36 -4.78
C ILE A 340 -18.33 -4.64 -4.08
N ASN A 341 -19.63 -4.73 -3.73
CA ASN A 341 -20.22 -5.94 -3.17
C ASN A 341 -20.11 -7.16 -4.12
N ASP A 342 -20.27 -6.94 -5.43
CA ASP A 342 -20.18 -8.00 -6.43
C ASP A 342 -18.74 -8.43 -6.65
N LEU A 343 -17.82 -7.47 -6.72
CA LEU A 343 -16.38 -7.75 -6.82
C LEU A 343 -15.85 -8.51 -5.58
N ALA A 344 -16.35 -8.18 -4.40
CA ALA A 344 -15.97 -8.83 -3.15
C ALA A 344 -16.40 -10.30 -3.07
N SER A 345 -17.36 -10.75 -3.89
CA SER A 345 -17.91 -12.11 -3.81
C SER A 345 -16.90 -13.21 -4.14
N ASN A 346 -15.86 -12.91 -4.93
CA ASN A 346 -14.88 -13.89 -5.42
C ASN A 346 -13.43 -13.52 -5.12
N ARG A 347 -13.19 -12.46 -4.33
CA ARG A 347 -11.87 -11.87 -4.12
C ARG A 347 -11.58 -11.72 -2.63
N LYS A 348 -10.30 -11.82 -2.28
CA LYS A 348 -9.82 -11.43 -0.94
C LYS A 348 -10.07 -9.93 -0.77
N LEU A 349 -10.77 -9.55 0.29
CA LEU A 349 -11.23 -8.19 0.50
C LEU A 349 -10.37 -7.47 1.54
N PHE A 350 -9.69 -6.41 1.11
CA PHE A 350 -8.95 -5.51 1.97
C PHE A 350 -9.62 -4.14 1.97
N ILE A 351 -9.80 -3.56 3.14
CA ILE A 351 -10.37 -2.22 3.29
C ILE A 351 -9.44 -1.38 4.14
N ALA A 352 -9.21 -0.14 3.74
CA ALA A 352 -8.40 0.79 4.50
C ALA A 352 -8.98 2.21 4.50
N GLY A 353 -8.49 3.02 5.44
CA GLY A 353 -8.85 4.43 5.50
C GLY A 353 -8.14 5.15 6.64
N HIS A 354 -7.90 6.43 6.41
CA HIS A 354 -7.31 7.33 7.40
C HIS A 354 -8.34 8.34 7.90
N SER A 355 -8.27 8.70 9.19
CA SER A 355 -9.15 9.71 9.81
C SER A 355 -10.64 9.34 9.61
N LEU A 356 -11.46 10.28 9.15
CA LEU A 356 -12.83 10.06 8.69
C LEU A 356 -12.94 8.91 7.68
N GLY A 357 -11.97 8.75 6.77
CA GLY A 357 -11.93 7.63 5.83
C GLY A 357 -11.87 6.28 6.54
N GLY A 358 -11.19 6.19 7.67
CA GLY A 358 -11.21 5.00 8.52
C GLY A 358 -12.62 4.67 9.04
N ALA A 359 -13.42 5.69 9.35
CA ALA A 359 -14.77 5.50 9.84
C ALA A 359 -15.70 4.97 8.75
N LEU A 360 -15.56 5.51 7.53
CA LEU A 360 -16.29 5.03 6.35
C LEU A 360 -15.85 3.61 5.96
N ALA A 361 -14.55 3.32 6.07
CA ALA A 361 -14.00 1.98 5.87
C ALA A 361 -14.62 0.94 6.83
N LEU A 362 -14.81 1.28 8.11
CA LEU A 362 -15.49 0.41 9.08
C LEU A 362 -16.97 0.18 8.76
N LEU A 363 -17.68 1.22 8.31
CA LEU A 363 -19.07 1.07 7.85
C LEU A 363 -19.14 0.17 6.60
N HIS A 364 -18.20 0.34 5.67
CA HIS A 364 -18.13 -0.50 4.47
C HIS A 364 -17.81 -1.96 4.83
N ALA A 365 -16.84 -2.20 5.71
CA ALA A 365 -16.52 -3.53 6.23
C ALA A 365 -17.74 -4.18 6.92
N THR A 366 -18.54 -3.38 7.63
CA THR A 366 -19.80 -3.84 8.24
C THR A 366 -20.80 -4.33 7.18
N LYS A 367 -21.02 -3.56 6.12
CA LYS A 367 -21.91 -3.94 4.99
C LYS A 367 -21.39 -5.19 4.25
N LEU A 368 -20.07 -5.35 4.16
CA LEU A 368 -19.40 -6.45 3.46
C LEU A 368 -18.97 -7.61 4.38
N LYS A 369 -19.42 -7.66 5.64
CA LYS A 369 -18.94 -8.64 6.63
C LYS A 369 -19.01 -10.11 6.18
N LYS A 370 -19.99 -10.45 5.33
CA LYS A 370 -20.16 -11.80 4.74
C LYS A 370 -18.97 -12.27 3.90
N TYR A 371 -18.11 -11.34 3.46
CA TYR A 371 -16.92 -11.60 2.66
C TYR A 371 -15.62 -11.59 3.48
N ASN A 372 -15.70 -11.57 4.81
CA ASN A 372 -14.56 -11.61 5.74
C ASN A 372 -13.50 -10.51 5.46
N PRO A 373 -13.87 -9.22 5.42
CA PRO A 373 -12.93 -8.14 5.11
C PRO A 373 -11.78 -8.08 6.13
N VAL A 374 -10.57 -7.81 5.61
CA VAL A 374 -9.40 -7.42 6.42
C VAL A 374 -9.29 -5.90 6.42
N LEU A 375 -9.56 -5.28 7.56
CA LEU A 375 -9.68 -3.84 7.73
C LEU A 375 -8.47 -3.26 8.47
N TYR A 376 -7.83 -2.26 7.87
CA TYR A 376 -6.77 -1.47 8.50
C TYR A 376 -7.16 0.00 8.53
N THR A 377 -7.38 0.54 9.72
CA THR A 377 -7.72 1.95 9.89
C THR A 377 -6.61 2.72 10.59
N ILE A 378 -6.48 4.01 10.28
CA ILE A 378 -5.37 4.86 10.71
C ILE A 378 -5.93 6.15 11.28
N GLY A 379 -5.69 6.43 12.56
CA GLY A 379 -6.21 7.63 13.21
C GLY A 379 -7.75 7.69 13.24
N MET A 380 -8.44 6.56 13.16
CA MET A 380 -9.90 6.51 13.03
C MET A 380 -10.62 6.97 14.31
N PRO A 381 -11.65 7.84 14.22
CA PRO A 381 -12.53 8.15 15.35
C PRO A 381 -13.44 6.97 15.72
N ARG A 382 -14.08 7.00 16.89
CA ARG A 382 -15.17 6.06 17.23
C ARG A 382 -16.34 6.27 16.28
N VAL A 383 -16.96 5.17 15.84
CA VAL A 383 -18.06 5.21 14.85
C VAL A 383 -19.33 4.58 15.39
N LEU A 384 -19.15 3.47 16.11
CA LEU A 384 -20.20 2.54 16.46
C LEU A 384 -20.56 2.69 17.93
N THR A 385 -21.81 2.44 18.24
CA THR A 385 -22.21 2.14 19.62
C THR A 385 -21.88 0.69 19.98
N ILE A 386 -21.77 0.41 21.29
CA ILE A 386 -21.42 -0.93 21.79
C ILE A 386 -22.37 -2.01 21.27
N SER A 387 -23.67 -1.70 21.15
CA SER A 387 -24.65 -2.62 20.59
C SER A 387 -24.31 -3.09 19.17
N VAL A 388 -23.69 -2.23 18.36
CA VAL A 388 -23.24 -2.59 17.00
C VAL A 388 -21.89 -3.29 17.06
N ALA A 389 -20.94 -2.81 17.86
CA ALA A 389 -19.60 -3.38 17.96
C ALA A 389 -19.62 -4.87 18.37
N GLU A 390 -20.51 -5.25 19.30
CA GLU A 390 -20.73 -6.64 19.73
C GLU A 390 -21.25 -7.56 18.61
N GLN A 391 -21.80 -7.02 17.51
CA GLN A 391 -22.26 -7.78 16.35
C GLN A 391 -21.19 -7.93 15.26
N LEU A 392 -20.00 -7.38 15.45
CA LEU A 392 -18.92 -7.32 14.46
C LEU A 392 -17.67 -8.11 14.86
N GLU A 393 -17.75 -8.97 15.87
CA GLU A 393 -16.61 -9.75 16.40
C GLU A 393 -15.85 -10.57 15.33
N ASP A 394 -16.50 -10.90 14.22
CA ASP A 394 -15.92 -11.66 13.10
C ASP A 394 -15.14 -10.79 12.09
N ILE A 395 -15.22 -9.46 12.16
CA ILE A 395 -14.46 -8.57 11.27
C ILE A 395 -13.01 -8.46 11.76
N ILE A 396 -12.07 -8.83 10.90
CA ILE A 396 -10.64 -8.65 11.15
C ILE A 396 -10.33 -7.17 11.02
N HIS A 397 -10.08 -6.49 12.14
CA HIS A 397 -9.86 -5.05 12.16
C HIS A 397 -8.68 -4.67 13.05
N HIS A 398 -7.66 -4.07 12.46
CA HIS A 398 -6.54 -3.49 13.19
C HIS A 398 -6.57 -1.96 13.07
N ARG A 399 -6.64 -1.28 14.21
CA ARG A 399 -6.76 0.19 14.30
C ARG A 399 -5.47 0.81 14.81
N HIS A 400 -4.92 1.76 14.05
CA HIS A 400 -3.64 2.38 14.37
C HIS A 400 -3.87 3.75 15.02
N VAL A 401 -3.15 4.00 16.11
CA VAL A 401 -3.11 5.29 16.80
C VAL A 401 -1.64 5.73 16.90
N ASN A 402 -1.36 7.00 16.61
CA ASN A 402 -0.02 7.57 16.69
C ASN A 402 0.05 8.50 17.91
N GLU A 403 0.96 8.21 18.83
CA GLU A 403 1.26 9.04 20.00
C GLU A 403 0.01 9.58 20.69
N ASN A 404 -0.22 10.90 20.64
CA ASN A 404 -1.33 11.57 21.29
C ASN A 404 -2.37 12.08 20.28
N ASP A 405 -2.48 11.42 19.12
CA ASP A 405 -3.52 11.71 18.13
C ASP A 405 -4.90 11.79 18.81
N ALA A 406 -5.51 12.96 18.66
CA ALA A 406 -6.75 13.33 19.31
C ALA A 406 -8.00 12.81 18.58
N VAL A 407 -7.91 12.49 17.29
CA VAL A 407 -9.08 12.08 16.49
C VAL A 407 -9.65 10.74 16.96
N PRO A 408 -8.83 9.71 17.25
CA PRO A 408 -9.31 8.48 17.89
C PRO A 408 -9.98 8.68 19.26
N ALA A 409 -9.87 9.85 19.89
CA ALA A 409 -10.49 10.12 21.18
C ALA A 409 -11.95 10.56 21.04
N LEU A 410 -12.41 10.80 19.81
CA LEU A 410 -13.72 11.32 19.48
C LEU A 410 -14.53 10.33 18.64
N PRO A 411 -15.88 10.37 18.72
CA PRO A 411 -16.67 10.93 19.80
C PRO A 411 -16.27 10.34 21.17
N PHE A 412 -16.61 11.03 22.27
CA PHE A 412 -16.29 10.54 23.61
C PHE A 412 -16.95 9.18 23.89
N GLU A 413 -16.32 8.36 24.74
CA GLU A 413 -16.81 7.04 25.14
C GLU A 413 -18.04 7.13 26.07
N LYS A 414 -19.17 7.58 25.52
CA LYS A 414 -20.39 7.89 26.26
C LYS A 414 -21.61 7.58 25.41
N ASN A 415 -22.73 7.33 26.08
CA ASN A 415 -24.03 7.27 25.44
C ASN A 415 -24.46 8.70 25.10
N MET A 416 -24.48 9.01 23.80
CA MET A 416 -24.89 10.32 23.28
C MET A 416 -26.36 10.32 22.80
N ASN A 417 -27.09 9.20 22.91
CA ASN A 417 -28.47 9.08 22.43
C ASN A 417 -29.49 9.59 23.46
N ASN A 418 -29.42 10.88 23.76
CA ASN A 418 -30.32 11.53 24.71
C ASN A 418 -31.73 11.75 24.12
N PHE A 419 -32.69 12.07 25.01
CA PHE A 419 -34.09 12.26 24.63
C PHE A 419 -34.29 13.38 23.59
N ALA A 420 -33.47 14.44 23.60
CA ALA A 420 -33.63 15.57 22.70
C ALA A 420 -33.26 15.20 21.26
N PHE A 421 -32.23 14.36 21.05
CA PHE A 421 -31.95 13.82 19.71
C PHE A 421 -33.07 12.91 19.17
N LYS A 422 -33.83 12.24 20.04
CA LYS A 422 -34.99 11.41 19.64
C LYS A 422 -36.21 12.24 19.22
N GLU A 423 -36.28 13.48 19.71
CA GLU A 423 -37.29 14.46 19.34
C GLU A 423 -36.80 15.39 18.22
N ASP A 424 -35.69 15.04 17.55
CA ASP A 424 -35.03 15.83 16.50
C ASP A 424 -34.67 17.27 16.92
N ASN A 425 -34.43 17.48 18.22
CA ASN A 425 -33.97 18.75 18.77
C ASN A 425 -32.45 18.73 19.00
N ASP A 426 -31.71 18.89 17.91
CA ASP A 426 -30.24 18.78 17.89
C ASP A 426 -29.55 19.82 18.78
N TRP A 427 -30.02 21.06 18.79
CA TRP A 427 -29.49 22.13 19.64
C TRP A 427 -29.54 21.76 21.12
N LEU A 428 -30.70 21.27 21.59
CA LEU A 428 -30.86 20.81 22.97
C LEU A 428 -30.05 19.55 23.24
N GLY A 429 -29.98 18.63 22.27
CA GLY A 429 -29.17 17.41 22.35
C GLY A 429 -27.69 17.72 22.59
N TYR A 430 -27.08 18.58 21.77
CA TYR A 430 -25.69 19.00 21.97
C TYR A 430 -25.47 19.74 23.28
N SER A 431 -26.40 20.64 23.65
CA SER A 431 -26.31 21.41 24.90
C SER A 431 -26.26 20.51 26.14
N ILE A 432 -27.07 19.44 26.14
CA ILE A 432 -27.08 18.42 27.20
C ILE A 432 -25.73 17.69 27.25
N GLU A 433 -25.21 17.25 26.11
CA GLU A 433 -23.95 16.50 26.08
C GLU A 433 -22.74 17.34 26.49
N ILE A 434 -22.66 18.60 26.05
CA ILE A 434 -21.60 19.54 26.46
C ILE A 434 -21.66 19.76 27.97
N ALA A 435 -22.84 20.04 28.53
CA ALA A 435 -23.02 20.28 29.96
C ALA A 435 -22.63 19.06 30.81
N LEU A 436 -23.04 17.86 30.39
CA LEU A 436 -22.68 16.61 31.06
C LEU A 436 -21.18 16.30 30.95
N THR A 437 -20.56 16.55 29.79
CA THR A 437 -19.11 16.33 29.58
C THR A 437 -18.29 17.29 30.43
N TYR A 438 -18.69 18.57 30.51
CA TYR A 438 -18.06 19.56 31.38
C TYR A 438 -18.19 19.19 32.87
N ALA A 439 -19.34 18.68 33.29
CA ALA A 439 -19.55 18.20 34.65
C ALA A 439 -18.67 16.99 34.99
N ASP A 440 -18.54 16.04 34.05
CA ASP A 440 -17.69 14.84 34.21
C ASP A 440 -16.20 15.22 34.27
N TRP A 441 -15.77 16.16 33.43
CA TRP A 441 -14.41 16.69 33.46
C TRP A 441 -14.08 17.39 34.78
N LYS A 442 -14.97 18.26 35.29
CA LYS A 442 -14.76 18.98 36.55
C LYS A 442 -14.76 18.11 37.80
N THR A 443 -15.35 16.91 37.72
CA THR A 443 -15.49 16.03 38.88
C THR A 443 -14.45 14.93 38.93
N GLU A 444 -13.54 14.82 37.95
CA GLU A 444 -12.53 13.73 37.85
C GLU A 444 -13.14 12.32 38.06
N GLY A 445 -14.40 12.12 37.70
CA GLY A 445 -15.11 10.84 37.93
C GLY A 445 -15.62 10.61 39.37
N LEU A 446 -15.49 11.57 40.28
CA LEU A 446 -16.18 11.59 41.59
C LEU A 446 -17.66 11.96 41.37
N SER A 447 -18.45 11.03 40.85
CA SER A 447 -19.87 11.24 40.61
C SER A 447 -20.63 11.46 41.92
N SER A 448 -21.33 12.59 42.04
CA SER A 448 -22.31 12.78 43.11
C SER A 448 -23.60 12.01 42.79
N LYS A 449 -24.27 11.45 43.80
CA LYS A 449 -25.55 10.70 43.62
C LYS A 449 -26.62 11.48 42.85
N ALA A 450 -26.59 12.81 42.89
CA ALA A 450 -27.52 13.67 42.15
C ALA A 450 -27.21 13.73 40.65
N ILE A 451 -25.93 13.74 40.27
CA ILE A 451 -25.48 13.69 38.88
C ILE A 451 -25.78 12.31 38.27
N ASP A 452 -25.50 11.23 38.99
CA ASP A 452 -25.84 9.86 38.57
C ASP A 452 -27.35 9.65 38.37
N TYR A 453 -28.17 10.25 39.24
CA TYR A 453 -29.63 10.20 39.11
C TYR A 453 -30.13 10.95 37.86
N GLN A 454 -29.58 12.14 37.58
CA GLN A 454 -29.90 12.86 36.34
C GLN A 454 -29.43 12.09 35.09
N LYS A 455 -28.23 11.49 35.12
CA LYS A 455 -27.73 10.64 34.01
C LYS A 455 -28.66 9.46 33.73
N LYS A 456 -29.10 8.73 34.76
CA LYS A 456 -30.04 7.59 34.62
C LYS A 456 -31.41 8.00 34.07
N ARG A 457 -31.90 9.19 34.42
CA ARG A 457 -33.18 9.72 33.93
C ARG A 457 -33.09 10.17 32.47
N LEU A 458 -31.92 10.62 32.03
CA LEU A 458 -31.69 11.18 30.69
C LEU A 458 -31.17 10.13 29.68
N SER A 459 -30.49 9.07 30.12
CA SER A 459 -29.96 8.03 29.22
C SER A 459 -31.00 6.93 28.97
N ALA A 460 -31.26 6.61 27.70
CA ALA A 460 -31.78 5.29 27.33
C ALA A 460 -30.77 4.19 27.69
N LYS A 461 -31.12 2.90 27.51
CA LYS A 461 -30.18 1.74 27.61
C LYS A 461 -28.74 2.17 27.28
N ASN A 462 -27.79 1.91 28.18
CA ASN A 462 -26.41 2.43 28.14
C ASN A 462 -25.64 1.94 26.90
N ASP A 463 -25.85 2.60 25.76
CA ASP A 463 -25.31 2.27 24.45
C ASP A 463 -24.27 3.33 24.06
N LYS A 464 -23.03 3.12 24.51
CA LYS A 464 -21.94 4.10 24.39
C LYS A 464 -21.23 3.99 23.05
N PHE A 465 -20.70 5.10 22.54
CA PHE A 465 -19.72 5.04 21.46
C PHE A 465 -18.46 4.31 21.89
N VAL A 466 -17.99 3.38 21.06
CA VAL A 466 -16.81 2.56 21.32
C VAL A 466 -15.96 2.38 20.06
N HIS A 467 -14.71 1.97 20.25
CA HIS A 467 -13.88 1.47 19.16
C HIS A 467 -14.22 0.01 18.85
N HIS A 468 -14.02 -0.38 17.59
CA HIS A 468 -14.04 -1.78 17.15
C HIS A 468 -12.63 -2.17 16.70
N GLY A 469 -12.25 -3.44 16.84
CA GLY A 469 -10.96 -3.96 16.37
C GLY A 469 -9.79 -3.77 17.33
N ASP A 470 -8.73 -4.53 17.04
CA ASP A 470 -7.52 -4.64 17.83
C ASP A 470 -6.63 -3.41 17.66
N ALA A 471 -6.15 -2.90 18.80
CA ALA A 471 -5.38 -1.66 18.85
C ALA A 471 -3.91 -1.89 18.50
N VAL A 472 -3.38 -0.98 17.69
CA VAL A 472 -1.95 -0.78 17.43
C VAL A 472 -1.60 0.66 17.82
N HIS A 473 -0.67 0.85 18.75
CA HIS A 473 -0.30 2.17 19.24
C HIS A 473 1.18 2.47 19.04
N PHE A 474 1.48 3.62 18.43
CA PHE A 474 2.83 4.15 18.35
C PHE A 474 3.09 4.99 19.60
N TYR A 475 3.52 4.33 20.66
CA TYR A 475 3.58 4.92 21.98
C TYR A 475 4.94 5.55 22.26
N LYS A 476 4.95 6.84 22.55
CA LYS A 476 6.16 7.54 23.01
C LYS A 476 6.34 7.33 24.52
N LYS A 477 7.32 6.50 24.89
CA LYS A 477 7.66 6.17 26.29
C LYS A 477 8.96 6.85 26.69
N GLU A 478 8.93 7.51 27.84
CA GLU A 478 10.11 8.06 28.48
C GLU A 478 10.69 7.00 29.43
N PHE A 479 11.97 6.65 29.23
CA PHE A 479 12.75 5.76 30.06
C PHE A 479 13.77 6.57 30.87
N SER A 480 13.87 6.27 32.16
CA SER A 480 14.88 6.89 33.03
C SER A 480 16.20 6.12 32.95
N ARG A 481 17.27 6.73 32.43
CA ARG A 481 18.64 6.18 32.46
C ARG A 481 19.42 6.82 33.59
N TYR A 482 20.16 6.05 34.38
CA TYR A 482 21.05 6.62 35.39
C TYR A 482 22.51 6.63 34.90
N THR A 483 23.13 7.81 34.86
CA THR A 483 24.58 7.92 34.62
C THR A 483 25.32 7.91 35.96
N TYR A 484 26.37 7.08 36.05
CA TYR A 484 27.19 6.94 37.25
C TYR A 484 28.51 7.67 37.04
N GLY A 485 28.62 8.90 37.57
CA GLY A 485 29.84 9.71 37.52
C GLY A 485 30.15 10.35 38.87
N HIS A 486 31.40 10.27 39.32
CA HIS A 486 31.95 10.92 40.54
C HIS A 486 30.99 11.00 41.74
N GLY A 487 30.38 9.88 42.13
CA GLY A 487 29.58 9.77 43.35
C GLY A 487 28.15 10.35 43.29
N ASN A 488 27.72 10.92 42.16
CA ASN A 488 26.36 11.40 41.95
C ASN A 488 25.63 10.56 40.89
N VAL A 489 24.39 10.19 41.20
CA VAL A 489 23.48 9.48 40.29
C VAL A 489 22.61 10.53 39.62
N ILE A 490 22.79 10.75 38.31
CA ILE A 490 21.98 11.72 37.54
C ILE A 490 21.00 10.93 36.66
N PRO A 491 19.67 11.12 36.83
CA PRO A 491 18.69 10.58 35.90
C PRO A 491 18.73 11.38 34.58
N VAL A 492 19.05 10.69 33.49
CA VAL A 492 18.93 11.14 32.11
C VAL A 492 17.69 10.49 31.53
N LYS A 493 16.74 11.29 31.05
CA LYS A 493 15.53 10.77 30.41
C LYS A 493 15.80 10.51 28.93
N THR A 494 15.47 9.32 28.46
CA THR A 494 15.54 8.92 27.04
C THR A 494 14.13 8.61 26.55
N GLU A 495 13.71 9.22 25.45
CA GLU A 495 12.41 8.96 24.85
C GLU A 495 12.56 7.95 23.72
N GLU A 496 11.70 6.94 23.70
CA GLU A 496 11.63 5.93 22.65
C GLU A 496 10.19 5.80 22.15
N LYS A 497 10.04 5.63 20.83
CA LYS A 497 8.74 5.42 20.20
C LYS A 497 8.56 3.94 19.92
N LEU A 498 7.71 3.31 20.72
CA LEU A 498 7.40 1.89 20.68
C LEU A 498 6.24 1.60 19.73
N TYR A 499 6.25 0.45 19.09
CA TYR A 499 5.23 -0.05 18.19
C TYR A 499 4.49 -1.20 18.90
N LEU A 500 3.38 -0.87 19.53
CA LEU A 500 2.70 -1.79 20.43
C LEU A 500 1.46 -2.37 19.76
N ILE A 501 1.39 -3.70 19.65
CA ILE A 501 0.26 -4.41 19.04
C ILE A 501 -0.44 -5.22 20.12
N SER A 502 -1.71 -4.89 20.38
CA SER A 502 -2.46 -5.46 21.50
C SER A 502 -2.63 -6.99 21.44
N GLU A 503 -2.61 -7.59 20.25
CA GLU A 503 -2.76 -9.04 20.03
C GLU A 503 -1.52 -9.86 20.42
N LEU A 504 -0.31 -9.28 20.43
CA LEU A 504 0.93 -10.07 20.49
C LEU A 504 1.21 -10.70 21.86
N LEU A 505 0.84 -10.03 22.96
CA LEU A 505 1.02 -10.61 24.29
C LEU A 505 -0.26 -11.26 24.82
N ALA A 506 -0.03 -12.37 25.52
CA ALA A 506 -1.04 -13.09 26.30
C ALA A 506 -1.75 -12.16 27.30
N ASP A 507 -2.92 -12.59 27.76
CA ASP A 507 -3.73 -11.81 28.70
C ASP A 507 -2.92 -11.45 29.95
N HIS A 508 -2.73 -10.15 30.15
CA HIS A 508 -1.91 -9.56 31.20
C HIS A 508 -2.68 -8.38 31.77
N ARG A 509 -2.59 -8.17 33.10
CA ARG A 509 -3.29 -7.05 33.77
C ARG A 509 -3.04 -5.70 33.08
N LEU A 510 -1.81 -5.47 32.61
CA LEU A 510 -1.43 -4.25 31.90
C LEU A 510 -2.03 -4.13 30.51
N LYS A 511 -2.38 -5.24 29.84
CA LYS A 511 -3.06 -5.21 28.53
C LYS A 511 -4.37 -4.45 28.66
N GLN A 512 -5.16 -4.76 29.68
CA GLN A 512 -6.37 -4.01 29.98
C GLN A 512 -6.02 -2.55 30.32
N GLU A 513 -5.06 -2.28 31.21
CA GLU A 513 -4.72 -0.90 31.58
C GLU A 513 -4.23 0.00 30.42
N PHE A 514 -3.58 -0.58 29.39
CA PHE A 514 -3.04 0.14 28.24
C PHE A 514 -3.96 0.14 27.02
N PHE A 515 -4.66 -0.96 26.76
CA PHE A 515 -5.42 -1.19 25.54
C PHE A 515 -6.89 -1.53 25.81
N GLU A 516 -7.49 -1.12 26.95
CA GLU A 516 -8.91 -1.41 27.25
C GLU A 516 -9.73 -1.34 25.96
N LEU A 517 -10.51 -2.39 25.67
CA LEU A 517 -11.13 -2.69 24.37
C LEU A 517 -11.68 -1.45 23.63
N TYR A 518 -12.15 -0.46 24.40
CA TYR A 518 -12.87 0.73 23.95
C TYR A 518 -12.17 2.08 24.25
N ARG A 519 -11.00 2.06 24.89
CA ARG A 519 -10.22 3.27 25.23
C ARG A 519 -8.93 3.40 24.45
N LEU A 520 -8.50 4.65 24.36
CA LEU A 520 -7.14 4.96 23.96
C LEU A 520 -6.17 4.68 25.11
N PRO A 521 -4.90 4.42 24.81
CA PRO A 521 -3.87 4.31 25.83
C PRO A 521 -3.81 5.57 26.69
N LYS A 522 -3.51 5.40 27.99
CA LYS A 522 -3.68 6.29 29.16
C LYS A 522 -3.20 7.76 29.05
N LYS A 523 -2.69 8.22 27.90
CA LYS A 523 -2.14 9.57 27.67
C LYS A 523 -2.55 10.25 26.38
N ALA A 524 -3.36 9.62 25.52
CA ALA A 524 -3.93 10.29 24.36
C ALA A 524 -5.03 11.28 24.82
N SER A 525 -4.60 12.45 25.31
CA SER A 525 -5.49 13.57 25.63
C SER A 525 -5.77 14.33 24.34
N PRO A 526 -7.03 14.76 24.08
CA PRO A 526 -7.36 15.65 22.98
C PRO A 526 -6.84 17.07 23.27
N ASN A 527 -5.52 17.23 23.33
CA ASN A 527 -4.88 18.53 23.39
C ASN A 527 -4.62 19.00 21.95
N LEU A 528 -4.74 20.30 21.68
CA LEU A 528 -4.51 20.90 20.36
C LEU A 528 -3.13 20.55 19.74
N LEU A 529 -2.14 20.22 20.58
CA LEU A 529 -0.82 19.74 20.15
C LEU A 529 -0.84 18.34 19.51
N GLY A 530 -1.78 17.47 19.91
CA GLY A 530 -1.93 16.10 19.38
C GLY A 530 -2.49 16.05 17.95
N ALA A 531 -2.98 17.16 17.42
CA ALA A 531 -3.40 17.27 16.02
C ALA A 531 -2.23 16.99 15.04
N LEU A 532 -1.00 17.35 15.40
CA LEU A 532 0.17 17.11 14.56
C LEU A 532 0.48 15.61 14.39
N ASP A 533 0.08 14.77 15.36
CA ASP A 533 0.29 13.33 15.33
C ASP A 533 -0.68 12.62 14.38
N HIS A 534 -1.75 13.28 13.96
CA HIS A 534 -2.81 12.66 13.17
C HIS A 534 -2.43 12.41 11.71
N SER A 535 -1.46 13.14 11.14
CA SER A 535 -1.12 13.03 9.71
C SER A 535 -0.89 11.58 9.24
N SER A 536 -1.62 11.15 8.20
CA SER A 536 -1.47 9.83 7.57
C SER A 536 -0.03 9.52 7.15
N VAL A 537 0.71 10.56 6.73
CA VAL A 537 2.13 10.48 6.37
C VAL A 537 3.00 10.12 7.57
N ASN A 538 2.71 10.65 8.76
CA ASN A 538 3.44 10.33 9.99
C ASN A 538 3.24 8.86 10.38
N TYR A 539 2.01 8.35 10.24
CA TYR A 539 1.71 6.94 10.45
C TYR A 539 2.49 6.04 9.47
N ALA A 540 2.35 6.29 8.16
CA ALA A 540 3.03 5.50 7.13
C ALA A 540 4.55 5.51 7.31
N ASN A 541 5.15 6.67 7.57
CA ASN A 541 6.58 6.81 7.82
C ASN A 541 7.05 5.98 9.01
N PHE A 542 6.32 5.98 10.13
CA PHE A 542 6.73 5.23 11.30
C PHE A 542 6.62 3.71 11.07
N ILE A 543 5.58 3.25 10.37
CA ILE A 543 5.44 1.83 10.00
C ILE A 543 6.58 1.39 9.10
N ILE A 544 6.88 2.16 8.04
CA ILE A 544 7.98 1.88 7.12
C ILE A 544 9.33 1.91 7.86
N TYR A 545 9.55 2.89 8.74
CA TYR A 545 10.74 2.98 9.57
C TYR A 545 10.93 1.72 10.44
N ARG A 546 9.86 1.25 11.10
CA ARG A 546 9.93 0.02 11.91
C ARG A 546 10.20 -1.20 11.07
N LEU A 547 9.52 -1.36 9.93
CA LEU A 547 9.80 -2.47 9.00
C LEU A 547 11.26 -2.45 8.50
N ARG A 548 11.80 -1.28 8.16
CA ARG A 548 13.21 -1.13 7.76
C ARG A 548 14.16 -1.56 8.87
N ASN A 549 13.88 -1.22 10.12
CA ASN A 549 14.73 -1.61 11.25
C ASN A 549 14.66 -3.12 11.52
N LEU A 550 13.48 -3.75 11.39
CA LEU A 550 13.34 -5.21 11.53
C LEU A 550 14.12 -5.99 10.46
N LEU A 551 14.37 -5.38 9.30
CA LEU A 551 15.09 -5.99 8.17
C LEU A 551 16.60 -5.71 8.14
N LYS A 552 17.09 -4.83 9.03
CA LYS A 552 18.53 -4.71 9.29
C LYS A 552 18.93 -5.89 10.16
N ASP A 553 20.03 -6.55 9.84
CA ASP A 553 20.48 -7.80 10.49
C ASP A 553 20.96 -7.62 11.96
N GLU A 554 20.25 -6.81 12.77
CA GLU A 554 20.57 -6.58 14.18
C GLU A 554 19.45 -7.10 15.09
N VAL A 555 19.78 -8.22 15.74
CA VAL A 555 19.29 -8.60 17.07
C VAL A 555 19.21 -7.34 17.93
N LEU A 556 18.01 -6.94 18.41
CA LEU A 556 17.78 -5.88 19.40
C LEU A 556 18.69 -4.65 19.26
N THR A 557 18.16 -3.49 18.85
CA THR A 557 18.99 -2.26 18.77
C THR A 557 19.83 -2.07 20.04
N ASP A 558 21.06 -1.55 19.92
CA ASP A 558 21.92 -1.28 21.09
C ASP A 558 21.14 -0.51 22.19
N SER A 559 20.24 0.39 21.78
CA SER A 559 19.29 1.08 22.65
C SER A 559 18.40 0.11 23.45
N ALA A 560 17.78 -0.89 22.82
CA ALA A 560 16.92 -1.85 23.50
C ALA A 560 17.68 -2.73 24.52
N TYR A 561 18.94 -3.11 24.23
CA TYR A 561 19.80 -3.79 25.20
C TYR A 561 20.13 -2.87 26.39
N GLU A 562 20.50 -1.62 26.13
CA GLU A 562 20.77 -0.63 27.17
C GLU A 562 19.52 -0.36 28.04
N ILE A 563 18.35 -0.19 27.42
CA ILE A 563 17.07 0.00 28.10
C ILE A 563 16.78 -1.21 28.98
N ARG A 564 16.95 -2.44 28.47
CA ARG A 564 16.67 -3.66 29.23
C ARG A 564 17.60 -3.82 30.43
N ALA A 565 18.89 -3.50 30.27
CA ALA A 565 19.85 -3.49 31.37
C ALA A 565 19.45 -2.46 32.45
N GLU A 566 18.91 -1.32 32.05
CA GLU A 566 18.47 -0.28 32.98
C GLU A 566 17.17 -0.64 33.71
N LEU A 567 16.20 -1.22 33.00
CA LEU A 567 14.96 -1.73 33.60
C LEU A 567 15.27 -2.73 34.73
N ILE A 568 16.22 -3.64 34.52
CA ILE A 568 16.63 -4.61 35.56
C ILE A 568 17.14 -3.91 36.82
N LYS A 569 17.86 -2.79 36.71
CA LYS A 569 18.30 -1.99 37.87
C LYS A 569 17.13 -1.32 38.58
N GLN A 570 16.17 -0.80 37.81
CA GLN A 570 14.97 -0.14 38.35
C GLN A 570 14.02 -1.09 39.08
N LYS A 571 14.09 -2.41 38.80
CA LYS A 571 13.30 -3.42 39.51
C LYS A 571 13.44 -3.33 41.04
N GLY A 572 14.62 -2.93 41.53
CA GLY A 572 14.89 -2.71 42.96
C GLY A 572 14.37 -1.39 43.51
N ILE A 573 14.01 -0.43 42.64
CA ILE A 573 13.55 0.93 42.99
C ILE A 573 12.01 1.00 42.91
N SER A 574 11.43 0.58 41.79
CA SER A 574 9.99 0.62 41.52
C SER A 574 9.57 -0.61 40.74
N LYS A 575 8.92 -1.56 41.42
CA LYS A 575 8.43 -2.79 40.77
C LYS A 575 7.36 -2.50 39.73
N SER A 576 6.45 -1.56 39.99
CA SER A 576 5.37 -1.23 39.06
C SER A 576 5.86 -0.59 37.76
N GLU A 577 6.84 0.32 37.85
CA GLU A 577 7.41 0.98 36.67
C GLU A 577 8.26 0.01 35.83
N TYR A 578 8.97 -0.90 36.51
CA TYR A 578 9.66 -2.01 35.86
C TYR A 578 8.70 -2.94 35.14
N ASP A 579 7.64 -3.41 35.82
CA ASP A 579 6.66 -4.34 35.25
C ASP A 579 5.97 -3.72 34.02
N GLU A 580 5.58 -2.44 34.10
CA GLU A 580 5.01 -1.69 32.98
C GLU A 580 5.98 -1.58 31.80
N SER A 581 7.16 -1.03 32.05
CA SER A 581 8.11 -0.72 30.98
C SER A 581 8.69 -1.97 30.33
N SER A 582 8.83 -3.06 31.09
CA SER A 582 9.22 -4.37 30.56
C SER A 582 8.13 -4.95 29.66
N TYR A 583 6.86 -4.88 30.08
CA TYR A 583 5.72 -5.33 29.26
C TYR A 583 5.64 -4.59 27.93
N LEU A 584 5.78 -3.26 27.94
CA LEU A 584 5.74 -2.44 26.72
C LEU A 584 6.93 -2.72 25.80
N LEU A 585 8.13 -2.92 26.36
CA LEU A 585 9.31 -3.27 25.58
C LEU A 585 9.17 -4.66 24.95
N ASP A 586 8.69 -5.66 25.71
CA ASP A 586 8.49 -7.00 25.19
C ASP A 586 7.46 -7.01 24.04
N LEU A 587 6.38 -6.21 24.13
CA LEU A 587 5.44 -5.99 23.00
C LEU A 587 6.14 -5.45 21.74
N ASP A 588 6.97 -4.41 21.88
CA ASP A 588 7.67 -3.79 20.77
C ASP A 588 8.63 -4.77 20.05
N LEU A 589 9.22 -5.69 20.81
CA LEU A 589 10.12 -6.71 20.27
C LEU A 589 9.38 -7.79 19.49
N MET A 590 8.17 -8.16 19.91
CA MET A 590 7.35 -9.15 19.23
C MET A 590 6.80 -8.68 17.87
N VAL A 591 6.94 -7.40 17.53
CA VAL A 591 6.58 -6.88 16.19
C VAL A 591 7.31 -7.67 15.09
N ALA A 592 8.51 -8.18 15.36
CA ALA A 592 9.24 -9.05 14.44
C ALA A 592 8.45 -10.30 14.01
N ASP A 593 7.66 -10.88 14.93
CA ASP A 593 6.87 -12.09 14.66
C ASP A 593 5.76 -11.83 13.63
N THR A 594 5.29 -10.58 13.53
CA THR A 594 4.26 -10.17 12.56
C THR A 594 4.74 -10.09 11.12
N LEU A 595 6.06 -10.24 10.91
CA LEU A 595 6.68 -10.35 9.60
C LEU A 595 6.71 -11.80 9.09
N LEU A 596 6.49 -12.77 9.99
CA LEU A 596 6.55 -14.19 9.67
C LEU A 596 5.66 -14.61 8.48
N PRO A 597 4.40 -14.15 8.33
CA PRO A 597 3.58 -14.50 7.17
C PRO A 597 4.23 -14.14 5.83
N THR A 598 4.95 -13.00 5.78
CA THR A 598 5.70 -12.57 4.60
C THR A 598 6.93 -13.46 4.37
N LEU A 599 7.65 -13.83 5.44
CA LEU A 599 8.86 -14.67 5.34
C LEU A 599 8.54 -16.12 4.94
N LEU A 600 7.36 -16.63 5.27
CA LEU A 600 6.95 -17.99 4.93
C LEU A 600 6.55 -18.18 3.46
N GLN A 601 6.36 -17.10 2.71
CA GLN A 601 6.02 -17.13 1.28
C GLN A 601 7.27 -16.84 0.42
N SER A 602 7.43 -17.58 -0.70
CA SER A 602 8.53 -17.36 -1.64
C SER A 602 8.53 -15.95 -2.23
N GLU A 603 7.34 -15.46 -2.56
CA GLU A 603 7.06 -14.13 -3.07
C GLU A 603 7.41 -13.09 -2.01
N GLY A 604 7.00 -13.33 -0.76
CA GLY A 604 7.28 -12.43 0.36
C GLY A 604 8.76 -12.27 0.68
N THR A 605 9.56 -13.34 0.61
CA THR A 605 11.02 -13.23 0.76
C THR A 605 11.62 -12.33 -0.33
N ARG A 606 11.23 -12.52 -1.59
CA ARG A 606 11.68 -11.67 -2.70
C ARG A 606 11.20 -10.22 -2.57
N SER A 607 9.98 -10.00 -2.08
CA SER A 607 9.44 -8.67 -1.80
C SER A 607 10.27 -7.94 -0.75
N LEU A 608 10.65 -8.62 0.33
CA LEU A 608 11.48 -8.03 1.38
C LEU A 608 12.91 -7.76 0.88
N GLU A 609 13.48 -8.61 0.03
CA GLU A 609 14.77 -8.31 -0.62
C GLU A 609 14.71 -7.06 -1.52
N ARG A 610 13.64 -6.90 -2.29
CA ARG A 610 13.41 -5.69 -3.10
C ARG A 610 13.22 -4.45 -2.23
N PHE A 611 12.45 -4.57 -1.16
CA PHE A 611 12.26 -3.52 -0.17
C PHE A 611 13.58 -3.11 0.48
N LYS A 612 14.42 -4.07 0.89
CA LYS A 612 15.77 -3.85 1.43
C LYS A 612 16.63 -3.07 0.43
N TYR A 613 16.67 -3.52 -0.82
CA TYR A 613 17.46 -2.88 -1.88
C TYR A 613 17.02 -1.42 -2.12
N ALA A 614 15.72 -1.17 -2.23
CA ALA A 614 15.18 0.18 -2.42
C ALA A 614 15.50 1.12 -1.23
N ASN A 615 15.70 0.57 -0.04
CA ASN A 615 16.04 1.31 1.16
C ASN A 615 17.55 1.33 1.49
N ASN A 616 18.40 0.84 0.59
CA ASN A 616 19.85 0.69 0.82
C ASN A 616 20.20 -0.10 2.09
N ILE A 617 19.41 -1.15 2.37
CA ILE A 617 19.67 -2.11 3.43
C ILE A 617 20.38 -3.31 2.78
N TYR A 618 21.65 -3.50 3.09
CA TYR A 618 22.51 -4.50 2.44
C TYR A 618 22.75 -5.72 3.29
#